data_AF-A0A924BJ12-F1
#
_entry.id   AF-A0A924BJ12-F1
#
_cell.length_a   1.000
_cell.length_b   1.000
_cell.length_c   1.000
_cell.angle_alpha   90.00
_cell.angle_beta   90.00
_cell.angle_gamma   90.00
#
_symmetry.space_group_name_H-M   'P 1'
#
loop_
_entity.id
_entity.type
_entity.pdbx_description
1 polymer ?
#
loop_
_entity_poly.entity_id
_entity_poly.type
_entity_poly.pdbx_seq_one_letter_code
_entity_poly.pdbx_strand_id
1 'polypeptide(L)'
;MCGIVGVISKGPVNQLIYDALLLLQHRGQDAAGIVTMEGTKCFMHKARGMVRDVFRTRNMRGLPGTTGLGQVRYPTAGNAYS
;
A
#
# COMPACT_ATOMS: atom_id res chain seq x y z
N MET A 1 -4.38 15.24 2.79
CA MET A 1 -5.01 14.35 3.80
C MET A 1 -4.84 12.93 3.32
N CYS A 2 -4.28 12.01 4.10
CA CYS A 2 -3.95 10.64 3.67
C CYS A 2 -5.12 9.88 3.02
N GLY A 3 -4.80 8.89 2.19
CA GLY A 3 -5.77 7.97 1.58
C GLY A 3 -5.55 6.54 2.07
N ILE A 4 -6.62 5.79 2.30
CA ILE A 4 -6.60 4.39 2.75
C ILE A 4 -7.49 3.58 1.82
N VAL A 5 -7.09 2.34 1.52
CA VAL A 5 -7.90 1.35 0.83
C VAL A 5 -7.84 0.02 1.60
N GLY A 6 -8.95 -0.71 1.59
CA GLY A 6 -9.01 -2.09 2.08
C GLY A 6 -9.71 -2.99 1.08
N VAL A 7 -9.20 -4.20 0.89
CA VAL A 7 -9.71 -5.16 -0.08
C VAL A 7 -9.78 -6.54 0.57
N ILE A 8 -10.93 -7.19 0.41
CA ILE A 8 -11.14 -8.61 0.70
C ILE A 8 -11.67 -9.23 -0.59
N SER A 9 -11.03 -10.29 -1.08
CA SER A 9 -11.46 -10.95 -2.31
C SER A 9 -11.24 -12.46 -2.24
N LYS A 10 -11.62 -13.18 -3.31
CA LYS A 10 -11.31 -14.62 -3.47
C LYS A 10 -9.96 -14.88 -4.16
N GLY A 11 -9.32 -13.84 -4.70
CA GLY A 11 -8.02 -13.92 -5.39
C GLY A 11 -6.98 -12.96 -4.82
N PRO A 12 -5.76 -12.91 -5.41
CA PRO A 12 -4.70 -12.00 -4.96
C PRO A 12 -5.13 -10.53 -5.00
N VAL A 13 -4.88 -9.79 -3.91
CA VAL A 13 -5.36 -8.39 -3.77
C VAL A 13 -4.30 -7.32 -3.99
N ASN A 14 -3.02 -7.69 -4.06
CA ASN A 14 -1.91 -6.75 -4.14
C ASN A 14 -2.04 -5.75 -5.31
N GLN A 15 -2.35 -6.22 -6.52
CA GLN A 15 -2.50 -5.35 -7.70
C GLN A 15 -3.71 -4.42 -7.57
N LEU A 16 -4.84 -4.93 -7.08
CA LEU A 16 -6.04 -4.13 -6.89
C LEU A 16 -5.84 -3.01 -5.86
N ILE A 17 -5.11 -3.31 -4.77
CA ILE A 17 -4.71 -2.30 -3.78
C ILE A 17 -3.79 -1.26 -4.42
N TYR A 18 -2.77 -1.69 -5.18
CA TYR A 18 -1.86 -0.77 -5.87
C TYR A 18 -2.59 0.17 -6.83
N ASP A 19 -3.49 -0.35 -7.66
CA ASP A 19 -4.27 0.44 -8.62
C ASP A 19 -5.19 1.43 -7.89
N ALA A 20 -5.84 1.02 -6.80
CA ALA A 20 -6.64 1.93 -5.97
C ALA A 20 -5.79 3.03 -5.32
N LEU A 21 -4.58 2.71 -4.85
CA LEU A 21 -3.67 3.70 -4.29
C LEU A 21 -3.18 4.71 -5.35
N LEU A 22 -3.03 4.30 -6.61
CA LEU A 22 -2.74 5.23 -7.70
C LEU A 22 -3.88 6.23 -7.90
N LEU A 23 -5.14 5.78 -7.85
CA LEU A 23 -6.30 6.68 -7.93
C LEU A 23 -6.36 7.63 -6.72
N LEU A 24 -5.94 7.16 -5.55
CA LEU A 24 -5.87 7.95 -4.32
C LEU A 24 -4.58 8.77 -4.19
N GLN A 25 -3.65 8.75 -5.15
CA GLN A 25 -2.33 9.39 -5.05
C GLN A 25 -2.40 10.90 -4.74
N HIS A 26 -3.46 11.58 -5.19
CA HIS A 26 -3.73 12.99 -4.89
C HIS A 26 -3.91 13.29 -3.38
N ARG A 27 -4.22 12.26 -2.59
CA ARG A 27 -4.39 12.37 -1.13
C ARG A 27 -3.07 12.41 -0.37
N GLY A 28 -2.00 11.84 -0.91
CA GLY A 28 -0.68 11.83 -0.26
C GLY A 28 0.41 11.37 -1.21
N GLN A 29 1.54 12.09 -1.24
CA GLN A 29 2.65 11.84 -2.18
C GLN A 29 3.99 11.59 -1.46
N ASP A 30 4.01 11.63 -0.13
CA ASP A 30 5.24 11.54 0.68
C ASP A 30 5.66 10.09 0.96
N ALA A 31 4.70 9.18 1.12
CA ALA A 31 4.96 7.75 1.30
C ALA A 31 3.77 6.90 0.88
N ALA A 32 4.04 5.62 0.62
CA ALA A 32 3.01 4.61 0.37
C ALA A 32 3.34 3.28 1.05
N GLY A 33 2.30 2.52 1.41
CA GLY A 33 2.43 1.22 2.06
C GLY A 33 1.30 0.28 1.69
N ILE A 34 1.62 -1.01 1.52
CA ILE A 34 0.66 -2.10 1.34
C ILE A 34 0.99 -3.18 2.36
N VAL A 35 -0.04 -3.72 2.99
CA VAL A 35 0.02 -4.94 3.79
C VAL A 35 -1.03 -5.92 3.27
N THR A 36 -0.63 -7.18 3.08
CA THR A 36 -1.52 -8.27 2.70
C THR A 36 -1.44 -9.39 3.73
N MET A 37 -2.47 -10.22 3.76
CA MET A 37 -2.59 -11.34 4.69
C MET A 37 -2.83 -12.65 3.94
N GLU A 38 -2.03 -13.65 4.26
CA GLU A 38 -2.17 -15.03 3.76
C GLU A 38 -2.22 -15.97 4.96
N GLY A 39 -3.37 -16.61 5.16
CA GLY A 39 -3.65 -17.36 6.40
C GLY A 39 -3.56 -16.45 7.62
N THR A 40 -2.62 -16.73 8.52
CA THR A 40 -2.36 -15.95 9.74
C THR A 40 -1.14 -15.04 9.64
N LYS A 41 -0.47 -15.00 8.48
CA LYS A 41 0.76 -14.21 8.27
C LYS A 41 0.47 -12.94 7.51
N CYS A 42 1.08 -11.85 7.95
CA CYS A 42 1.05 -10.55 7.29
C CYS A 42 2.35 -10.31 6.50
N PHE A 43 2.21 -9.78 5.29
CA PHE A 43 3.30 -9.38 4.42
C PHE A 43 3.18 -7.89 4.14
N MET A 44 4.26 -7.13 4.31
CA MET A 44 4.21 -5.67 4.22
C MET A 44 5.37 -5.12 3.41
N HIS A 45 5.07 -4.11 2.60
CA HIS A 45 6.07 -3.25 1.97
C HIS A 45 5.62 -1.79 2.09
N LYS A 46 6.50 -0.94 2.62
CA LYS A 46 6.29 0.51 2.70
C LYS A 46 7.59 1.25 2.44
N ALA A 47 7.50 2.39 1.77
CA ALA A 47 8.62 3.29 1.58
C ALA A 47 8.13 4.71 1.31
N ARG A 48 9.06 5.67 1.33
CA ARG A 48 8.81 7.04 0.91
C ARG A 48 8.72 7.15 -0.60
N GLY A 49 7.96 8.15 -1.05
CA GLY A 49 7.71 8.44 -2.46
C GLY A 49 6.31 8.04 -2.94
N MET A 50 6.09 8.25 -4.23
CA MET A 50 4.83 7.94 -4.90
C MET A 50 4.63 6.43 -5.02
N VAL A 51 3.37 6.00 -5.17
CA VAL A 51 2.97 4.59 -5.27
C VAL A 51 3.78 3.87 -6.36
N ARG A 52 3.95 4.49 -7.54
CA ARG A 52 4.72 3.92 -8.67
C ARG A 52 6.20 3.70 -8.37
N ASP A 53 6.77 4.50 -7.46
CA ASP A 53 8.19 4.41 -7.11
C ASP A 53 8.42 3.41 -5.99
N VAL A 54 7.49 3.37 -5.03
CA VAL A 54 7.52 2.48 -3.87
C VAL A 54 7.33 1.01 -4.25
N PHE A 55 6.42 0.70 -5.18
CA PHE A 55 6.08 -0.68 -5.54
C PHE A 55 6.63 -1.05 -6.92
N ARG A 56 7.70 -1.85 -6.93
CA ARG A 56 8.24 -2.51 -8.12
C ARG A 56 7.78 -3.97 -8.17
N THR A 57 7.95 -4.64 -9.31
CA THR A 57 7.55 -6.04 -9.51
C THR A 57 8.05 -6.98 -8.41
N ARG A 58 9.29 -6.79 -7.94
CA ARG A 58 9.86 -7.60 -6.84
C ARG A 58 9.12 -7.41 -5.50
N ASN A 59 8.65 -6.20 -5.22
CA ASN A 59 7.92 -5.87 -3.99
C ASN A 59 6.52 -6.49 -4.06
N MET A 60 5.87 -6.41 -5.22
CA MET A 60 4.54 -6.98 -5.45
C MET A 60 4.50 -8.51 -5.29
N ARG A 61 5.57 -9.21 -5.69
CA ARG A 61 5.72 -10.66 -5.47
C ARG A 61 5.82 -11.02 -3.99
N GLY A 62 6.28 -10.10 -3.14
CA GLY A 62 6.36 -10.26 -1.69
C GLY A 62 5.07 -9.94 -0.94
N LEU A 63 3.97 -9.66 -1.64
CA LEU A 63 2.67 -9.30 -1.06
C LEU A 63 1.58 -10.33 -1.47
N PRO A 64 1.69 -11.61 -1.05
CA PRO A 64 0.67 -12.62 -1.32
C PRO A 64 -0.57 -12.42 -0.44
N GLY A 65 -1.67 -13.08 -0.79
CA GLY A 65 -2.88 -13.11 0.03
C GLY A 65 -4.11 -12.49 -0.62
N THR A 66 -5.26 -12.79 -0.02
CA THR A 66 -6.60 -12.44 -0.53
C THR A 66 -7.27 -11.31 0.25
N THR A 67 -6.59 -10.81 1.27
CA THR A 67 -7.02 -9.68 2.10
C THR A 67 -5.86 -8.72 2.29
N GLY A 68 -6.11 -7.41 2.27
CA GLY A 68 -5.05 -6.43 2.48
C GLY A 68 -5.54 -5.00 2.64
N LEU A 69 -4.64 -4.15 3.10
CA LEU A 69 -4.81 -2.72 3.28
C LEU A 69 -3.69 -1.97 2.54
N GLY A 70 -4.01 -0.76 2.08
CA GLY A 70 -3.06 0.17 1.49
C GLY A 70 -3.23 1.57 2.03
N GLN A 71 -2.15 2.35 2.06
CA GLN A 71 -2.18 3.76 2.46
C GLN A 71 -1.25 4.61 1.59
N VAL A 72 -1.69 5.82 1.25
CA VAL A 72 -0.82 6.94 0.82
C VAL A 72 -0.78 8.01 1.89
N ARG A 73 0.43 8.48 2.23
CA ARG A 73 0.68 9.46 3.30
C ARG A 73 0.81 10.86 2.74
N TYR A 74 0.07 11.80 3.33
CA TYR A 74 0.34 13.23 3.24
C TYR A 74 1.18 13.64 4.46
N PRO A 75 2.22 14.47 4.28
CA PRO A 75 3.04 14.89 5.42
C PRO A 75 2.23 15.81 6.34
N THR A 76 2.18 15.48 7.62
CA THR A 76 1.56 16.30 8.68
C THR A 76 2.56 16.57 9.79
N ALA A 77 2.30 17.52 10.69
CA ALA A 77 3.10 17.67 11.90
C ALA A 77 3.15 16.34 12.67
N GLY A 78 4.35 15.84 12.97
CA GLY A 78 4.58 14.50 13.54
C GLY A 78 5.83 13.82 12.96
N ASN A 79 5.93 12.50 13.12
CA ASN A 79 7.08 11.71 12.67
C ASN A 79 7.11 11.56 11.14
N ALA A 80 7.50 12.62 10.44
CA ALA A 80 7.55 12.71 8.99
C ALA A 80 8.68 11.85 8.37
N TYR A 81 9.63 11.37 9.18
CA TYR A 81 10.86 10.71 8.71
C TYR A 81 10.92 9.19 8.91
N SER A 82 9.97 8.60 9.64
CA SER A 82 9.87 7.15 9.82
C SER A 82 8.95 6.47 8.81
#